data_AF-A0A368G667-F1
#
_entry.id   AF-A0A368G667-F1
#
_cell.length_a   1.000
_cell.length_b   1.000
_cell.length_c   1.000
_cell.angle_alpha   90.00
_cell.angle_beta   90.00
_cell.angle_gamma   90.00
#
_symmetry.space_group_name_H-M   'P 1'
#
loop_
_entity.id
_entity.type
_entity.pdbx_description
1 polymer ?
#
loop_
_entity_poly.entity_id
_entity_poly.type
_entity_poly.pdbx_seq_one_letter_code
_entity_poly.pdbx_strand_id
1 'polypeptide(L)'
;MAIEVLQLLNSTSIHILPSMNPDGFNLALNTDPKDRGWLTGRGNANGVDLNRDFPDLDGIFYELEKMKVPRFDHLMDLFADDKEVSS
;
A
#
# COMPACT_ATOMS: atom_id res chain seq x y z
N MET A 1 3.29 -20.97 25.18
CA MET A 1 3.74 -20.31 23.95
C MET A 1 2.76 -20.39 22.77
N ALA A 2 1.79 -21.33 22.71
CA ALA A 2 0.83 -21.37 21.59
C ALA A 2 -0.46 -20.53 21.78
N ILE A 3 -0.70 -20.02 22.99
CA ILE A 3 -1.96 -19.32 23.34
C ILE A 3 -2.08 -17.97 22.62
N GLU A 4 -0.99 -17.25 22.45
CA GLU A 4 -0.97 -15.93 21.79
C GLU A 4 -1.37 -16.01 20.31
N VAL A 5 -0.84 -17.01 19.58
CA VAL A 5 -1.19 -17.25 18.17
C VAL A 5 -2.66 -17.61 18.04
N LEU A 6 -3.19 -18.45 18.93
CA LEU A 6 -4.61 -18.81 18.95
C LEU A 6 -5.51 -17.60 19.24
N GLN A 7 -5.12 -16.72 20.17
CA GLN A 7 -5.85 -15.49 20.45
C GLN A 7 -5.89 -14.56 19.24
N LEU A 8 -4.75 -14.37 18.56
CA LEU A 8 -4.67 -13.56 17.34
C LEU A 8 -5.55 -14.11 16.21
N LEU A 9 -5.49 -15.43 15.98
CA LEU A 9 -6.29 -16.08 14.94
C LEU A 9 -7.80 -16.03 15.22
N ASN A 10 -8.20 -16.03 16.50
CA ASN A 10 -9.61 -16.01 16.88
C ASN A 10 -10.21 -14.59 16.93
N SER A 11 -9.39 -13.54 17.09
CA SER A 11 -9.86 -12.16 17.22
C SER A 11 -9.74 -11.34 15.93
N THR A 12 -8.94 -11.80 14.96
CA THR A 12 -8.55 -11.01 13.79
C THR A 12 -8.74 -11.78 12.49
N SER A 13 -9.32 -11.14 11.46
CA SER A 13 -9.33 -11.67 10.09
C SER A 13 -8.03 -11.31 9.38
N ILE A 14 -7.17 -12.30 9.12
CA ILE A 14 -5.83 -12.07 8.54
C ILE A 14 -5.84 -12.47 7.06
N HIS A 15 -5.55 -11.51 6.20
CA HIS A 15 -5.38 -11.71 4.76
C HIS A 15 -3.91 -11.51 4.39
N ILE A 16 -3.28 -12.54 3.82
CA ILE A 16 -1.87 -12.51 3.45
C ILE A 16 -1.77 -12.47 1.93
N LEU A 17 -1.08 -11.46 1.41
CA LEU A 17 -0.69 -11.36 0.01
C LEU A 17 0.83 -11.59 -0.09
N PRO A 18 1.29 -12.79 -0.48
CA PRO A 18 2.72 -13.12 -0.49
C PRO A 18 3.52 -12.31 -1.52
N SER A 19 2.93 -11.97 -2.66
CA SER A 19 3.55 -11.11 -3.67
C SER A 19 2.49 -10.36 -4.46
N MET A 20 2.69 -9.04 -4.59
CA MET A 20 1.87 -8.15 -5.41
C MET A 20 2.45 -7.97 -6.83
N ASN A 21 3.73 -8.33 -7.05
CA ASN A 21 4.44 -8.22 -8.33
C ASN A 21 5.14 -9.55 -8.70
N PRO A 22 4.39 -10.63 -8.96
CA PRO A 22 4.96 -11.95 -9.24
C PRO A 22 5.72 -12.02 -10.57
N ASP A 23 5.30 -11.22 -11.55
CA ASP A 23 5.93 -11.01 -12.85
C ASP A 23 7.29 -10.31 -12.74
N GLY A 24 7.38 -9.19 -12.01
CA GLY A 24 8.64 -8.54 -11.71
C GLY A 24 9.59 -9.44 -10.90
N PHE A 25 9.05 -10.21 -9.95
CA PHE A 25 9.82 -11.21 -9.21
C PHE A 25 10.41 -12.29 -10.12
N ASN A 26 9.63 -12.86 -11.03
CA ASN A 26 10.10 -13.86 -11.99
C ASN A 26 11.18 -13.29 -12.93
N LEU A 27 11.05 -12.04 -13.37
CA LEU A 27 12.05 -11.37 -14.18
C LEU A 27 13.37 -11.20 -13.41
N ALA A 28 13.31 -10.73 -12.16
CA ALA A 28 14.49 -10.61 -11.31
C ALA A 28 15.16 -11.97 -11.10
N LEU A 29 14.38 -13.00 -10.73
CA LEU A 29 14.89 -14.34 -10.46
C LEU A 29 15.60 -14.97 -11.66
N ASN A 30 15.05 -14.81 -12.87
CA ASN A 30 15.60 -15.36 -14.10
C ASN A 30 16.75 -14.53 -14.69
N THR A 31 16.97 -13.31 -14.21
CA THR A 31 18.14 -12.50 -14.59
C THR A 31 19.39 -13.02 -13.87
N ASP A 32 20.48 -13.20 -14.61
CA ASP A 32 21.77 -13.61 -14.04
C ASP A 32 22.17 -12.67 -12.89
N PRO A 33 22.66 -13.18 -11.75
CA PRO A 33 23.06 -12.34 -10.63
C PRO A 33 24.05 -11.22 -10.98
N LYS A 34 24.86 -11.39 -12.03
CA LYS A 34 25.82 -10.37 -12.52
C LYS A 34 25.12 -9.21 -13.24
N ASP A 35 23.98 -9.48 -13.87
CA ASP A 35 23.20 -8.51 -14.65
C ASP A 35 21.97 -7.99 -13.86
N ARG A 36 21.73 -8.56 -12.67
CA ARG A 36 20.66 -8.16 -11.77
C ARG A 36 21.02 -6.85 -11.07
N GLY A 37 20.57 -5.75 -11.65
CA GLY A 37 20.67 -4.42 -11.05
C GLY A 37 19.54 -4.12 -10.05
N TRP A 38 19.63 -2.97 -9.39
CA TRP A 38 18.62 -2.48 -8.43
C TRP A 38 17.21 -2.34 -9.02
N LEU A 39 17.11 -2.10 -10.32
CA LEU A 39 15.84 -1.88 -11.02
C LEU A 39 15.29 -3.15 -11.68
N THR A 40 16.06 -4.24 -11.73
CA THR A 40 15.65 -5.49 -12.38
C THR A 40 14.45 -6.08 -11.65
N GLY A 41 13.31 -6.18 -12.34
CA GLY A 41 12.07 -6.72 -11.78
C GLY A 41 11.29 -5.75 -10.86
N ARG A 42 11.70 -4.47 -10.78
CA ARG A 42 10.98 -3.45 -10.00
C ARG A 42 9.61 -3.15 -10.59
N GLY A 43 9.54 -2.99 -11.91
CA GLY A 43 8.29 -2.79 -12.62
C GLY A 43 7.48 -4.09 -12.73
N ASN A 44 6.19 -3.95 -12.99
CA ASN A 44 5.37 -5.04 -13.49
C ASN A 44 5.73 -5.37 -14.96
N ALA A 45 5.02 -6.29 -15.58
CA ALA A 45 5.22 -6.74 -16.96
C ALA A 45 5.07 -5.61 -18.00
N ASN A 46 4.35 -4.54 -17.65
CA ASN A 46 4.18 -3.35 -18.49
C ASN A 46 5.26 -2.28 -18.23
N GLY A 47 6.23 -2.57 -17.36
CA GLY A 47 7.27 -1.62 -16.97
C GLY A 47 6.78 -0.52 -16.01
N VAL A 48 5.60 -0.68 -15.40
CA VAL A 48 5.02 0.29 -14.46
C VAL A 48 5.52 0.01 -13.05
N ASP A 49 5.95 1.05 -12.35
CA ASP A 49 6.23 0.99 -10.92
C ASP A 49 4.92 0.99 -10.14
N LEU A 50 4.52 -0.16 -9.62
CA LEU A 50 3.25 -0.32 -8.89
C LEU A 50 3.13 0.66 -7.70
N ASN A 51 4.25 1.03 -7.05
CA ASN A 51 4.25 1.99 -5.93
C ASN A 51 4.13 3.46 -6.39
N ARG A 52 3.92 3.70 -7.68
CA ARG A 52 3.65 5.01 -8.29
C ARG A 52 2.35 5.04 -9.10
N ASP A 53 1.64 3.92 -9.16
CA ASP A 53 0.40 3.75 -9.93
C ASP A 53 -0.86 3.81 -9.04
N PHE A 54 -0.70 4.29 -7.81
CA PHE A 54 -1.84 4.58 -6.93
C PHE A 54 -2.39 5.98 -7.22
N PRO A 55 -3.71 6.20 -7.12
CA PRO A 55 -4.29 7.54 -7.20
C PRO A 55 -3.65 8.50 -6.20
N ASP A 56 -3.23 9.68 -6.66
CA ASP A 56 -2.70 10.75 -5.81
C ASP A 56 -3.85 11.49 -5.12
N LEU A 57 -4.27 10.95 -3.98
CA LEU A 57 -5.33 11.53 -3.17
C LEU A 57 -4.83 12.71 -2.31
N ASP A 58 -3.52 12.81 -2.07
CA ASP A 58 -2.91 13.92 -1.34
C ASP A 58 -3.09 15.22 -2.14
N GLY A 59 -2.76 15.19 -3.44
CA GLY A 59 -2.97 16.32 -4.34
C GLY A 59 -4.44 16.76 -4.41
N ILE A 60 -5.35 15.80 -4.50
CA ILE A 60 -6.80 16.07 -4.52
C ILE A 60 -7.26 16.70 -3.20
N PHE A 61 -6.79 16.18 -2.06
CA PHE A 61 -7.13 16.72 -0.73
C PHE A 61 -6.71 18.19 -0.57
N TYR A 62 -5.45 18.52 -0.90
CA TYR A 62 -4.96 19.89 -0.78
C TYR A 62 -5.70 20.87 -1.70
N GLU A 63 -6.11 20.45 -2.89
CA GLU A 63 -6.90 21.29 -3.79
C GLU A 63 -8.34 21.50 -3.29
N LEU A 64 -8.98 20.47 -2.75
CA LEU A 64 -10.32 20.58 -2.14
C LEU A 64 -10.31 21.45 -0.88
N GLU A 65 -9.26 21.35 -0.05
CA GLU A 65 -9.06 22.19 1.13
C GLU A 65 -8.97 23.68 0.74
N LYS A 66 -8.17 24.01 -0.28
CA LYS A 66 -8.07 25.38 -0.81
C LYS A 66 -9.42 25.90 -1.33
N MET A 67 -10.21 25.02 -1.96
CA MET A 67 -11.53 25.37 -2.51
C MET A 67 -12.65 25.39 -1.47
N LYS A 68 -12.37 25.06 -0.19
CA LYS A 68 -13.36 24.99 0.91
C LYS A 68 -14.57 24.10 0.56
N VAL A 69 -14.36 23.07 -0.24
CA VAL A 69 -15.42 22.11 -0.58
C VAL A 69 -15.68 21.25 0.66
N PRO A 70 -16.93 21.09 1.12
CA PRO A 70 -17.22 20.24 2.26
C PRO A 70 -16.85 18.78 1.93
N ARG A 71 -16.18 18.11 2.87
CA ARG A 71 -15.73 16.72 2.71
C ARG A 71 -16.95 15.80 2.62
N PHE A 72 -17.15 15.14 1.47
CA PHE A 72 -18.27 14.23 1.22
C PHE A 72 -17.79 12.88 0.64
N ASP A 73 -16.64 12.39 1.09
CA ASP A 73 -16.13 11.07 0.70
C ASP A 73 -15.78 10.21 1.91
N HIS A 74 -16.21 8.95 1.79
CA HIS A 74 -16.02 7.85 2.74
C HIS A 74 -14.54 7.51 3.00
N LEU A 75 -13.63 8.05 2.19
CA LEU A 75 -12.18 7.86 2.31
C LEU A 75 -11.57 8.78 3.39
N MET A 76 -12.20 9.92 3.69
CA MET A 76 -11.71 10.89 4.68
C MET A 76 -12.23 10.65 6.09
N ASP A 77 -13.33 9.90 6.25
CA ASP A 77 -13.83 9.45 7.56
C ASP A 77 -12.84 8.51 8.27
N LEU A 78 -12.01 7.77 7.51
CA LEU A 78 -11.02 6.84 8.06
C LEU A 78 -9.90 7.54 8.84
N PHE A 79 -9.65 8.82 8.56
CA PHE A 79 -8.59 9.62 9.17
C PHE A 79 -9.14 10.73 10.08
N ALA A 80 -10.46 10.79 10.29
CA ALA A 80 -11.10 11.82 11.10
C ALA A 80 -10.98 11.59 12.62
N ASP A 81 -10.68 10.36 13.06
CA ASP A 81 -10.72 9.98 14.47
C ASP A 81 -9.42 10.22 15.27
N ASP A 82 -8.33 10.66 14.64
CA ASP A 82 -7.03 10.85 15.33
C ASP A 82 -6.78 12.30 15.83
N LYS A 83 -7.83 13.09 16.08
CA LYS A 83 -7.69 14.46 16.62
C LYS A 83 -8.49 14.77 17.89
N GLU A 84 -8.80 13.79 18.73
CA GLU A 84 -9.34 14.06 20.07
C GLU A 84 -8.67 13.29 21.22
N VAL A 85 -7.33 13.25 21.31
CA VAL A 85 -6.65 13.05 22.62
C VAL A 85 -5.30 13.78 22.67
N SER A 86 -5.30 15.11 22.74
CA SER A 86 -4.25 15.90 23.42
C SER A 86 -4.67 17.37 23.48
N SER A 87 -5.37 17.73 24.55
CA SER A 87 -5.50 19.08 25.09
C SER A 87 -5.75 18.96 26.58
#